data_AF-A0A914LY26-F1
#
_entry.id   AF-A0A914LY26-F1
#
_cell.length_a   1.000
_cell.length_b   1.000
_cell.length_c   1.000
_cell.angle_alpha   90.00
_cell.angle_beta   90.00
_cell.angle_gamma   90.00
#
_symmetry.space_group_name_H-M   'P 1'
#
loop_
_entity.id
_entity.type
_entity.pdbx_description
1 polymer ?
#
loop_
_entity_poly.entity_id
_entity_poly.type
_entity_poly.pdbx_seq_one_letter_code
_entity_poly.pdbx_strand_id
1 'polypeptide(L)'
;MADLETLLFVTAVWRHGDRTPTSLLPSDKQNTVEMIKEKFGGLGQLTELGALQQFELGILLRDRYSGFLPDEYSKNEIGYRSSYYNRTKMSILANQQGMFASNGQNAPKLPLTENVSKTGIVIKYLQKGEDPYVFDEVDCPVGLYFSTWVQALNYKCYIN
;
A
#
# COMPACT_ATOMS: atom_id res chain seq x y z
N MET A 1 -5.81 0.79 -24.91
CA MET A 1 -4.74 1.09 -23.92
C MET A 1 -4.57 2.60 -23.85
N ALA A 2 -3.85 3.14 -22.85
CA ALA A 2 -3.60 4.58 -22.80
C ALA A 2 -2.77 5.02 -24.01
N ASP A 3 -3.10 6.15 -24.60
CA ASP A 3 -2.27 6.77 -25.63
C ASP A 3 -1.02 7.36 -24.95
N LEU A 4 0.14 6.80 -25.25
CA LEU A 4 1.40 7.21 -24.62
C LEU A 4 2.00 8.46 -25.28
N GLU A 5 1.58 8.84 -26.50
CA GLU A 5 2.13 10.00 -27.21
C GLU A 5 1.70 11.32 -26.55
N THR A 6 0.50 11.33 -25.96
CA THR A 6 -0.10 12.50 -25.30
C THR A 6 -0.12 12.42 -23.78
N LEU A 7 0.39 11.32 -23.20
CA LEU A 7 0.41 11.11 -21.76
C LEU A 7 1.45 12.03 -21.10
N LEU A 8 0.98 12.90 -20.21
CA LEU A 8 1.82 13.85 -19.47
C LEU A 8 2.09 13.43 -18.02
N PHE A 9 1.13 12.78 -17.36
CA PHE A 9 1.21 12.45 -15.94
C PHE A 9 0.26 11.31 -15.57
N VAL A 10 0.68 10.47 -14.62
CA VAL A 10 -0.13 9.38 -14.08
C VAL A 10 -0.20 9.51 -12.56
N THR A 11 -1.41 9.46 -12.02
CA THR A 11 -1.65 9.17 -10.60
C THR A 11 -2.34 7.83 -10.50
N ALA A 12 -1.76 6.93 -9.71
CA ALA A 12 -2.35 5.63 -9.40
C ALA A 12 -2.48 5.49 -7.88
N VAL A 13 -3.66 5.08 -7.44
CA VAL A 13 -3.96 4.82 -6.03
C VAL A 13 -4.43 3.38 -5.93
N TRP A 14 -3.82 2.61 -5.04
CA TRP A 14 -4.16 1.22 -4.83
C TRP A 14 -4.16 0.89 -3.34
N ARG A 15 -4.92 -0.15 -3.00
CA ARG A 15 -4.93 -0.71 -1.65
C ARG A 15 -3.68 -1.58 -1.45
N HIS A 16 -3.27 -1.75 -0.19
CA HIS A 16 -2.31 -2.79 0.19
C HIS A 16 -2.72 -4.18 -0.33
N GLY A 17 -1.75 -5.09 -0.49
CA GLY A 17 -2.02 -6.50 -0.80
C GLY A 17 -2.66 -7.26 0.37
N ASP A 18 -2.89 -8.56 0.18
CA ASP A 18 -3.37 -9.46 1.23
C ASP A 18 -2.57 -9.33 2.54
N ARG A 19 -3.29 -9.46 3.67
CA ARG A 19 -2.74 -9.22 5.01
C ARG A 19 -3.36 -10.14 6.05
N THR A 20 -2.65 -10.34 7.15
CA THR A 20 -3.24 -10.93 8.36
C THR A 20 -4.35 -10.06 8.94
N PRO A 21 -5.27 -10.63 9.74
CA PRO A 21 -6.29 -9.86 10.45
C PRO A 21 -5.65 -8.79 11.34
N THR A 22 -6.32 -7.65 11.53
CA THR A 22 -5.85 -6.56 12.41
C THR A 22 -6.14 -6.83 13.88
N SER A 23 -7.10 -7.71 14.17
CA SER A 23 -7.49 -8.17 15.49
C SER A 23 -8.09 -9.57 15.36
N LEU A 24 -8.00 -10.36 16.42
CA LEU A 24 -8.69 -11.64 16.50
C LEU A 24 -10.14 -11.43 16.90
N LEU A 25 -11.02 -12.32 16.42
CA LEU A 25 -12.38 -12.40 16.94
C LEU A 25 -12.32 -12.96 18.37
N PRO A 26 -13.06 -12.39 19.34
CA PRO A 26 -13.09 -12.93 20.70
C PRO A 26 -13.53 -14.39 20.78
N SER A 27 -14.29 -14.87 19.80
CA SER A 27 -14.77 -16.25 19.69
C SER A 27 -13.80 -17.20 18.97
N ASP A 28 -12.70 -16.70 18.41
CA ASP A 28 -11.71 -17.54 17.74
C ASP A 28 -10.90 -18.32 18.79
N LYS A 29 -11.15 -19.63 18.85
CA LYS A 29 -10.46 -20.55 19.77
C LYS A 29 -9.27 -21.25 19.12
N GLN A 30 -9.09 -21.10 17.81
CA GLN A 30 -8.11 -21.86 17.03
C GLN A 30 -6.84 -21.06 16.76
N ASN A 31 -6.96 -19.74 16.67
CA ASN A 31 -5.82 -18.86 16.41
C ASN A 31 -5.47 -18.02 17.64
N THR A 32 -4.19 -17.95 17.97
CA THR A 32 -3.65 -17.00 18.95
C THR A 32 -2.82 -15.92 18.25
N VAL A 33 -2.61 -14.80 18.94
CA VAL A 33 -1.77 -13.70 18.42
C VAL A 33 -0.35 -14.19 18.20
N GLU A 34 0.15 -15.04 19.09
CA GLU A 34 1.48 -15.66 19.04
C GLU A 34 1.62 -16.54 17.80
N MET A 35 0.63 -17.40 17.52
CA MET A 35 0.63 -18.26 16.32
C MET A 35 0.65 -17.44 15.03
N ILE A 36 -0.14 -16.36 14.97
CA ILE A 36 -0.14 -15.46 13.81
C ILE A 36 1.21 -14.74 13.70
N LYS A 37 1.80 -14.34 14.82
CA LYS A 37 3.12 -13.69 14.85
C LYS A 37 4.21 -14.61 14.34
N GLU A 38 4.26 -15.85 14.80
CA GLU A 38 5.25 -16.83 14.37
C GLU A 38 5.12 -17.17 12.88
N LYS A 39 3.88 -17.32 12.39
CA LYS A 39 3.63 -17.75 11.01
C LYS A 39 3.70 -16.62 9.98
N PHE A 40 3.27 -15.41 10.36
CA PHE A 40 3.02 -14.32 9.42
C PHE A 40 3.60 -12.97 9.85
N GLY A 41 4.38 -12.91 10.93
CA GLY A 41 4.98 -11.68 11.45
C GLY A 41 4.04 -10.83 12.31
N GLY A 42 2.77 -11.21 12.46
CA GLY A 42 1.83 -10.63 13.43
C GLY A 42 0.53 -10.15 12.80
N LEU A 43 -0.30 -9.49 13.61
CA LEU A 43 -1.57 -8.92 13.16
C LEU A 43 -1.36 -7.70 12.25
N GLY A 44 -2.21 -7.56 11.24
CA GLY A 44 -2.22 -6.45 10.29
C GLY A 44 -1.00 -6.36 9.36
N GLN A 45 -0.17 -7.40 9.31
CA GLN A 45 1.02 -7.49 8.46
C GLN A 45 0.67 -7.98 7.06
N LEU A 46 1.40 -7.51 6.05
CA LEU A 46 1.29 -8.01 4.69
C LEU A 46 1.69 -9.49 4.64
N THR A 47 0.98 -10.31 3.88
CA THR A 47 1.34 -11.72 3.65
C THR A 47 2.23 -11.87 2.41
N GLU A 48 2.83 -13.05 2.22
CA GLU A 48 3.58 -13.36 0.99
C GLU A 48 2.68 -13.27 -0.25
N LEU A 49 1.43 -13.73 -0.14
CA LEU A 49 0.43 -13.54 -1.19
C LEU A 49 0.19 -12.06 -1.47
N GLY A 50 0.11 -11.23 -0.43
CA GLY A 50 -0.06 -9.79 -0.60
C GLY A 50 1.12 -9.11 -1.25
N ALA A 51 2.34 -9.57 -0.96
CA ALA A 51 3.54 -9.11 -1.65
C ALA A 51 3.53 -9.51 -3.13
N LEU A 52 3.16 -10.77 -3.45
CA LEU A 52 3.05 -11.25 -4.82
C LEU A 52 2.01 -10.45 -5.62
N GLN A 53 0.83 -10.22 -5.06
CA GLN A 53 -0.22 -9.41 -5.70
C GLN A 53 0.28 -8.01 -6.09
N GLN A 54 1.06 -7.38 -5.21
CA GLN A 54 1.61 -6.06 -5.46
C GLN A 54 2.72 -6.09 -6.50
N PHE A 55 3.58 -7.11 -6.47
CA PHE A 55 4.60 -7.35 -7.48
C PHE A 55 4.00 -7.52 -8.87
N GLU A 56 2.96 -8.34 -9.00
CA GLU A 56 2.22 -8.53 -10.26
C GLU A 56 1.57 -7.22 -10.72
N LEU A 57 0.97 -6.45 -9.81
CA LEU A 57 0.47 -5.12 -10.14
C LEU A 57 1.60 -4.21 -10.66
N GLY A 58 2.80 -4.31 -10.11
CA GLY A 58 3.98 -3.58 -10.56
C GLY A 58 4.34 -3.91 -12.01
N ILE A 59 4.37 -5.20 -12.34
CA ILE A 59 4.61 -5.68 -13.72
C ILE A 59 3.54 -5.14 -14.67
N LEU A 60 2.26 -5.21 -14.27
CA LEU A 60 1.15 -4.69 -15.09
C LEU A 60 1.25 -3.19 -15.34
N LEU A 61 1.72 -2.41 -14.35
CA LEU A 61 1.95 -0.98 -14.50
C LEU A 61 3.16 -0.70 -15.42
N ARG A 62 4.25 -1.47 -15.29
CA ARG A 62 5.41 -1.35 -16.19
C ARG A 62 5.05 -1.65 -17.63
N ASP A 63 4.29 -2.72 -17.88
CA ASP A 63 3.84 -3.08 -19.22
C ASP A 63 2.96 -1.97 -19.83
N ARG A 64 1.95 -1.53 -19.07
CA ARG A 64 1.02 -0.47 -19.49
C ARG A 64 1.71 0.84 -19.84
N TYR A 65 2.78 1.20 -19.13
CA TYR A 65 3.45 2.50 -19.26
C TYR A 65 4.92 2.35 -19.70
N SER A 66 5.28 1.29 -20.41
CA SER A 66 6.66 0.97 -20.80
C SER A 66 7.36 2.08 -21.59
N GLY A 67 6.63 2.81 -22.44
CA GLY A 67 7.14 3.96 -23.19
C GLY A 67 7.09 5.31 -22.45
N PHE A 68 6.53 5.35 -21.23
CA PHE A 68 6.39 6.55 -20.41
C PHE A 68 7.26 6.49 -19.14
N LEU A 69 7.42 5.31 -18.54
CA LEU A 69 8.25 5.10 -17.35
C LEU A 69 9.73 4.98 -17.73
N PRO A 70 10.65 5.57 -16.95
CA PRO A 70 12.09 5.38 -17.14
C PRO A 70 12.47 3.90 -16.96
N ASP A 71 13.58 3.49 -17.59
CA ASP A 71 14.07 2.11 -17.49
C ASP A 71 14.53 1.73 -16.09
N GLU A 72 15.06 2.71 -15.36
CA GLU A 72 15.45 2.58 -13.95
C GLU A 72 14.64 3.55 -13.08
N TYR A 73 14.49 3.21 -11.81
CA TYR A 73 13.80 4.08 -10.87
C TYR A 73 14.51 5.44 -10.70
N SER A 74 13.78 6.51 -10.96
CA SER A 74 14.21 7.90 -10.76
C SER A 74 13.31 8.59 -9.74
N LYS A 75 13.87 9.02 -8.60
CA LYS A 75 13.13 9.75 -7.55
C LYS A 75 12.60 11.12 -8.00
N ASN A 76 13.10 11.63 -9.13
CA ASN A 76 12.68 12.91 -9.70
C ASN A 76 11.46 12.75 -10.61
N GLU A 77 11.22 11.55 -11.14
CA GLU A 77 10.11 11.24 -12.04
C GLU A 77 9.00 10.44 -11.35
N ILE A 78 9.36 9.64 -10.35
CA ILE A 78 8.44 8.74 -9.65
C ILE A 78 8.42 9.05 -8.16
N GLY A 79 7.25 9.40 -7.66
CA GLY A 79 6.99 9.64 -6.24
C GLY A 79 6.08 8.58 -5.65
N TYR A 80 6.47 8.05 -4.49
CA TYR A 80 5.64 7.13 -3.71
C TYR A 80 5.12 7.81 -2.44
N ARG A 81 3.81 7.69 -2.18
CA ARG A 81 3.17 8.09 -0.93
C ARG A 81 2.41 6.91 -0.35
N SER A 82 2.53 6.71 0.97
CA SER A 82 1.84 5.64 1.72
C SER A 82 1.13 6.21 2.93
N SER A 83 0.11 5.50 3.39
CA SER A 83 -0.36 5.60 4.79
C SER A 83 0.74 5.15 5.77
N TYR A 84 0.55 5.41 7.07
CA TYR A 84 1.57 5.08 8.08
C TYR A 84 1.81 3.57 8.29
N TYR A 85 0.88 2.69 7.90
CA TYR A 85 0.98 1.25 8.20
C TYR A 85 2.11 0.53 7.44
N ASN A 86 2.79 -0.41 8.10
CA ASN A 86 3.84 -1.22 7.47
C ASN A 86 3.35 -1.96 6.23
N ARG A 87 2.15 -2.55 6.28
CA ARG A 87 1.55 -3.25 5.13
C ARG A 87 1.43 -2.41 3.86
N THR A 88 1.18 -1.10 3.96
CA THR A 88 1.08 -0.21 2.79
C THR A 88 2.47 0.17 2.28
N LYS A 89 3.43 0.44 3.18
CA LYS A 89 4.83 0.69 2.81
C LYS A 89 5.44 -0.52 2.10
N MET A 90 5.22 -1.71 2.64
CA MET A 90 5.68 -2.97 2.06
C MET A 90 4.99 -3.29 0.72
N SER A 91 3.71 -2.94 0.57
CA SER A 91 3.02 -3.07 -0.71
C SER A 91 3.67 -2.20 -1.80
N ILE A 92 4.08 -0.97 -1.47
CA ILE A 92 4.83 -0.11 -2.40
C ILE A 92 6.17 -0.77 -2.77
N LEU A 93 6.91 -1.31 -1.81
CA LEU A 93 8.18 -1.97 -2.07
C LEU A 93 8.03 -3.18 -3.01
N ALA A 94 7.01 -4.02 -2.78
CA ALA A 94 6.73 -5.16 -3.65
C ALA A 94 6.29 -4.73 -5.04
N ASN A 95 5.42 -3.71 -5.14
CA ASN A 95 5.00 -3.16 -6.41
C ASN A 95 6.15 -2.57 -7.22
N GLN A 96 7.02 -1.81 -6.56
CA GLN A 96 8.18 -1.25 -7.21
C GLN A 96 9.16 -2.33 -7.68
N GLN A 97 9.36 -3.40 -6.90
CA GLN A 97 10.18 -4.54 -7.32
C GLN A 97 9.63 -5.19 -8.60
N GLY A 98 8.31 -5.27 -8.76
CA GLY A 98 7.69 -5.78 -9.99
C GLY A 98 7.80 -4.79 -11.15
N MET A 99 7.64 -3.50 -10.88
CA MET A 99 7.69 -2.45 -11.90
C MET A 99 9.10 -2.28 -12.50
N PHE A 100 10.15 -2.49 -11.71
CA PHE A 100 11.54 -2.39 -12.14
C PHE A 100 12.27 -3.73 -12.06
N ALA A 101 11.54 -4.83 -12.22
CA ALA A 101 12.12 -6.16 -12.23
C ALA A 101 13.04 -6.35 -13.45
N SER A 102 14.24 -6.89 -13.24
CA SER A 102 15.04 -7.40 -14.35
C SER A 102 14.41 -8.69 -14.91
N ASN A 103 14.61 -8.96 -16.20
CA ASN A 103 14.17 -10.23 -16.81
C ASN A 103 14.67 -11.43 -15.99
N GLY A 104 13.75 -12.25 -15.49
CA GLY A 104 14.04 -13.44 -14.67
C GLY A 104 14.10 -13.20 -13.15
N GLN A 105 13.74 -12.00 -12.66
CA GLN A 105 13.62 -11.75 -11.23
C GLN A 105 12.46 -12.55 -10.63
N ASN A 106 12.73 -13.27 -9.54
CA ASN A 106 11.72 -14.03 -8.81
C ASN A 106 10.77 -13.09 -8.04
N ALA A 107 9.54 -13.56 -7.83
CA ALA A 107 8.59 -12.89 -6.96
C ALA A 107 9.17 -12.65 -5.55
N PRO A 108 8.79 -11.54 -4.90
CA PRO A 108 9.30 -11.19 -3.59
C PRO A 108 8.83 -12.19 -2.52
N LYS A 109 9.74 -12.51 -1.59
CA LYS A 109 9.45 -13.28 -0.37
C LYS A 109 9.54 -12.38 0.86
N LEU A 110 8.76 -12.69 1.89
CA LEU A 110 8.81 -11.94 3.14
C LEU A 110 9.95 -12.41 4.06
N PRO A 111 10.51 -11.53 4.92
CA PRO A 111 10.28 -10.09 4.92
C PRO A 111 10.84 -9.48 3.63
N LEU A 112 10.08 -8.59 2.97
CA LEU A 112 10.71 -7.70 1.99
C LEU A 112 11.78 -7.00 2.79
N THR A 113 13.05 -7.10 2.39
CA THR A 113 14.12 -6.43 3.11
C THR A 113 13.71 -4.97 3.28
N GLU A 114 13.28 -4.62 4.49
CA GLU A 114 12.66 -3.31 4.81
C GLU A 114 13.68 -2.19 4.59
N ASN A 115 14.95 -2.57 4.41
CA ASN A 115 15.98 -1.82 3.71
C ASN A 115 15.95 -2.16 2.23
N VAL A 116 15.03 -1.46 1.55
CA VAL A 116 15.11 -0.99 0.17
C VAL A 116 16.44 -1.29 -0.52
N SER A 117 16.32 -1.85 -1.73
CA SER A 117 17.30 -1.85 -2.83
C SER A 117 18.44 -0.83 -2.69
N LYS A 118 19.62 -1.21 -3.16
CA LYS A 118 20.79 -0.34 -3.42
C LYS A 118 20.46 0.96 -4.21
N THR A 119 19.23 1.14 -4.71
CA THR A 119 18.71 2.28 -5.48
C THR A 119 17.95 3.37 -4.70
N GLY A 120 17.78 3.29 -3.37
CA GLY A 120 17.35 4.45 -2.55
C GLY A 120 15.91 4.97 -2.80
N ILE A 121 14.91 4.09 -2.68
CA ILE A 121 13.47 4.43 -2.70
C ILE A 121 13.11 5.38 -1.55
N VAL A 122 12.36 6.44 -1.87
CA VAL A 122 11.85 7.40 -0.88
C VAL A 122 10.33 7.30 -0.82
N ILE A 123 9.81 6.67 0.22
CA ILE A 123 8.36 6.60 0.48
C ILE A 123 8.00 7.75 1.42
N LYS A 124 7.14 8.66 0.95
CA LYS A 124 6.58 9.74 1.78
C LYS A 124 5.36 9.22 2.55
N TYR A 125 5.28 9.54 3.84
CA TYR A 125 4.12 9.25 4.68
C TYR A 125 4.06 10.24 5.84
N LEU A 126 2.88 10.48 6.39
CA LEU A 126 2.70 11.22 7.64
C LEU A 126 2.33 10.26 8.77
N GLN A 127 2.41 10.72 10.03
CA GLN A 127 2.02 9.86 11.16
C GLN A 127 0.50 9.62 11.17
N LYS A 128 0.08 8.62 11.95
CA LYS A 128 -1.35 8.36 12.14
C LYS A 128 -2.04 9.60 12.72
N GLY A 129 -3.22 9.93 12.20
CA GLY A 129 -3.98 11.12 12.59
C GLY A 129 -3.48 12.43 11.98
N GLU A 130 -2.31 12.46 11.35
CA GLU A 130 -1.76 13.66 10.70
C GLU A 130 -1.94 13.65 9.17
N ASP A 131 -2.35 12.53 8.58
CA ASP A 131 -2.47 12.40 7.13
C ASP A 131 -3.91 12.64 6.65
N PRO A 132 -4.24 13.82 6.09
CA PRO A 132 -5.60 14.10 5.62
C PRO A 132 -5.91 13.49 4.24
N TYR A 133 -4.94 12.84 3.60
CA TYR A 133 -5.07 12.39 2.22
C TYR A 133 -5.25 10.88 2.09
N VAL A 134 -4.46 10.10 2.83
CA VAL A 134 -4.39 8.63 2.67
C VAL A 134 -4.59 7.85 3.97
N PHE A 135 -5.08 8.52 5.02
CA PHE A 135 -5.40 7.90 6.30
C PHE A 135 -6.85 8.20 6.73
N ASP A 136 -7.44 7.24 7.43
CA ASP A 136 -8.86 7.18 7.77
C ASP A 136 -9.17 7.68 9.19
N GLU A 137 -8.19 7.71 10.11
CA GLU A 137 -8.38 8.21 11.48
C GLU A 137 -7.99 9.69 11.62
N VAL A 138 -8.48 10.56 10.74
CA VAL A 138 -8.45 12.01 11.03
C VAL A 138 -9.53 12.31 12.07
N ASP A 139 -9.18 13.07 13.11
CA ASP A 139 -10.14 13.48 14.13
C ASP A 139 -11.29 14.25 13.47
N CYS A 140 -12.42 13.58 13.36
CA CYS A 140 -13.62 14.10 12.75
C CYS A 140 -14.69 14.16 13.85
N PRO A 141 -14.96 15.35 14.42
CA PRO A 141 -16.00 15.52 15.43
C PRO A 141 -17.38 15.01 14.99
N VAL A 142 -17.62 14.96 13.68
CA VAL A 142 -18.85 14.45 13.06
C VAL A 142 -18.80 12.93 12.84
N GLY A 143 -17.62 12.34 12.61
CA GLY A 143 -17.44 10.90 12.37
C GLY A 143 -17.76 10.01 13.57
N LEU A 144 -17.64 10.56 14.79
CA LEU A 144 -18.00 9.87 16.03
C LEU A 144 -19.52 9.68 16.21
N TYR A 145 -20.35 10.43 15.48
CA TYR A 145 -21.81 10.28 15.50
C TYR A 145 -22.35 9.23 14.53
N PHE A 146 -21.51 8.67 13.64
CA PHE A 146 -21.93 7.75 12.58
C PHE A 146 -21.67 6.26 12.86
N SER A 147 -21.36 5.87 14.10
CA SER A 147 -21.33 4.45 14.50
C SER A 147 -22.73 3.86 14.72
N THR A 148 -23.78 4.69 14.69
CA THR A 148 -25.18 4.25 14.70
C THR A 148 -25.86 4.68 13.40
N TRP A 149 -26.46 3.70 12.73
CA TRP A 149 -27.18 3.89 11.48
C TRP A 149 -28.34 4.85 11.68
N VAL A 150 -28.24 6.10 11.22
CA VAL A 150 -29.32 7.01 10.77
C VAL A 150 -28.72 8.42 10.56
N GLN A 151 -29.04 9.06 9.43
CA GLN A 151 -28.78 10.48 9.05
C GLN A 151 -27.45 10.85 8.36
N ALA A 152 -27.13 10.19 7.24
CA ALA A 152 -26.12 10.70 6.30
C ALA A 152 -26.76 11.66 5.27
N LEU A 153 -27.01 12.93 5.59
CA LEU A 153 -27.43 13.87 4.54
C LEU A 153 -26.95 15.34 4.61
N ASN A 154 -26.22 15.85 5.62
CA ASN A 154 -25.91 17.30 5.61
C ASN A 154 -24.56 17.80 6.16
N TYR A 155 -23.58 16.96 6.46
CA TYR A 155 -22.35 17.44 7.11
C TYR A 155 -21.10 17.14 6.27
N LYS A 156 -20.55 18.21 5.68
CA LYS A 156 -19.31 18.19 4.92
C LYS A 156 -18.12 18.15 5.88
N CYS A 157 -17.36 17.06 5.85
CA CYS A 157 -16.00 17.04 6.39
C CYS A 157 -15.12 17.84 5.43
N TYR A 158 -14.62 19.00 5.87
CA TYR A 158 -13.68 19.78 5.09
C TYR A 158 -12.27 19.26 5.35
N ILE A 159 -11.62 18.75 4.30
CA ILE A 159 -10.17 18.73 4.20
C ILE A 159 -9.78 20.20 3.98
N ASN A 160 -9.16 20.84 4.97
CA ASN A 160 -8.62 22.20 4.81
C ASN A 160 -7.44 22.20 3.82
#